data_AF-A0A8S3UIS7-F1
#
_entry.id   AF-A0A8S3UIS7-F1
#
_cell.length_a   1.000
_cell.length_b   1.000
_cell.length_c   1.000
_cell.angle_alpha   90.00
_cell.angle_beta   90.00
_cell.angle_gamma   90.00
#
_symmetry.space_group_name_H-M   'P 1'
#
loop_
_entity.id
_entity.type
_entity.pdbx_description
1 polymer ?
#
loop_
_entity_poly.entity_id
_entity_poly.type
_entity_poly.pdbx_seq_one_letter_code
_entity_poly.pdbx_strand_id
1 'polypeptide(L)'
;MPDVDSTLRQIAQWKHIVISDLTKSFYQIPLHRDTMKYCGVSTPFCGLRVYVRSAMGMPGSETALEELTCRALGHLVQEGVVAKIADDLYCGGNSPEELLTNWERVLQALQKCSLNLSATKTIIAPKQAIYLGWIWELGSIRASPHRIATLSNCQPPQTVRALRSFVGAYKVLSRVIKNSSGLLSLLENAVAGSESKDTILWTEELNSAFTSAQNALSTNRSIALPRQTTNSGLLQTEL
;
A
#
# COMPACT_ATOMS: atom_id res chain seq x y z
N MET A 1 10.02 3.98 -6.35
CA MET A 1 8.96 3.24 -5.67
C MET A 1 7.68 3.37 -6.47
N PRO A 2 7.05 2.27 -6.88
CA PRO A 2 5.74 2.31 -7.53
C PRO A 2 4.70 2.94 -6.60
N ASP A 3 3.70 3.60 -7.21
CA ASP A 3 2.61 4.21 -6.46
C ASP A 3 1.70 3.13 -5.83
N VAL A 4 1.20 3.41 -4.62
CA VAL A 4 0.36 2.47 -3.85
C VAL A 4 -0.91 2.08 -4.63
N ASP A 5 -1.50 3.00 -5.39
CA ASP A 5 -2.68 2.70 -6.21
C ASP A 5 -2.34 1.75 -7.36
N SER A 6 -1.20 1.98 -8.02
CA SER A 6 -0.76 1.12 -9.13
C SER A 6 -0.52 -0.32 -8.68
N THR A 7 0.16 -0.51 -7.53
CA THR A 7 0.39 -1.82 -6.94
C THR A 7 -0.91 -2.47 -6.49
N LEU A 8 -1.81 -1.71 -5.84
CA LEU A 8 -3.13 -2.20 -5.44
C LEU A 8 -3.91 -2.71 -6.65
N ARG A 9 -3.85 -2.01 -7.79
CA ARG A 9 -4.52 -2.43 -9.03
C ARG A 9 -3.94 -3.73 -9.60
N GLN A 10 -2.62 -3.87 -9.57
CA GLN A 10 -1.96 -5.10 -10.03
C GLN A 10 -2.35 -6.29 -9.15
N ILE A 11 -2.28 -6.15 -7.82
CA ILE A 11 -2.61 -7.24 -6.89
C ILE A 11 -4.08 -7.66 -7.02
N ALA A 12 -4.97 -6.67 -7.18
CA ALA A 12 -6.40 -6.92 -7.30
C ALA A 12 -6.78 -7.72 -8.56
N GLN A 13 -5.94 -7.79 -9.59
CA GLN A 13 -6.23 -8.57 -10.80
C GLN A 13 -5.98 -10.07 -10.61
N TRP A 14 -5.17 -10.46 -9.62
CA TRP A 14 -4.81 -11.86 -9.39
C TRP A 14 -5.88 -12.60 -8.58
N LYS A 15 -6.17 -13.84 -8.97
CA LYS A 15 -7.12 -14.73 -8.26
C LYS A 15 -6.46 -15.53 -7.15
N HIS A 16 -5.17 -15.81 -7.29
CA HIS A 16 -4.34 -16.45 -6.28
C HIS A 16 -3.11 -15.59 -6.04
N ILE A 17 -2.72 -15.43 -4.77
CA ILE A 17 -1.57 -14.63 -4.39
C ILE A 17 -0.67 -15.36 -3.40
N VAL A 18 0.60 -14.98 -3.38
CA VAL A 18 1.53 -15.18 -2.27
C VAL A 18 1.87 -13.81 -1.72
N ILE A 19 1.81 -13.68 -0.40
CA ILE A 19 2.23 -12.49 0.33
C ILE A 19 3.50 -12.84 1.08
N SER A 20 4.53 -12.01 0.98
CA SER A 20 5.79 -12.21 1.67
C SER A 20 6.45 -10.87 1.99
N ASP A 21 7.51 -10.93 2.78
CA ASP A 21 8.23 -9.79 3.35
C ASP A 21 9.72 -10.15 3.38
N LEU A 22 10.57 -9.20 3.01
CA LEU A 22 12.02 -9.38 3.10
C LEU A 22 12.47 -9.40 4.56
N THR A 23 13.08 -10.51 5.00
CA THR A 23 13.58 -10.65 6.37
C THR A 23 14.59 -9.57 6.70
N LYS A 24 14.25 -8.65 7.62
CA LYS A 24 15.19 -7.60 8.06
C LYS A 24 15.81 -6.87 6.86
N SER A 25 14.98 -6.49 5.89
CA SER A 25 15.33 -5.98 4.55
C SER A 25 16.59 -5.10 4.49
N PHE A 26 16.68 -4.03 5.29
CA PHE A 26 17.85 -3.14 5.31
C PHE A 26 19.15 -3.85 5.69
N TYR A 27 19.10 -4.76 6.66
CA TYR A 27 20.27 -5.49 7.14
C TYR A 27 20.81 -6.50 6.13
N GLN A 28 20.11 -6.74 5.02
CA GLN A 28 20.61 -7.56 3.91
C GLN A 28 21.59 -6.76 3.02
N ILE A 29 21.57 -5.43 3.07
CA ILE A 29 22.37 -4.55 2.19
C ILE A 29 23.74 -4.28 2.84
N PRO A 30 24.87 -4.69 2.21
CA PRO A 30 26.21 -4.36 2.71
C PRO A 30 26.54 -2.87 2.56
N LEU A 31 27.18 -2.32 3.59
CA LEU A 31 27.78 -0.98 3.50
C LEU A 31 29.19 -1.08 2.91
N HIS A 32 29.57 -0.05 2.16
CA HIS A 32 30.95 0.09 1.69
C HIS A 32 31.88 0.37 2.89
N ARG A 33 33.08 -0.21 2.90
CA ARG A 33 34.01 -0.07 4.04
C ARG A 33 34.31 1.40 4.37
N ASP A 34 34.43 2.24 3.36
CA ASP A 34 34.75 3.66 3.55
C ASP A 34 33.62 4.48 4.17
N THR A 35 32.37 4.01 4.07
CA THR A 35 31.21 4.70 4.64
C THR A 35 30.92 4.26 6.07
N MET A 36 31.39 3.07 6.49
CA MET A 36 31.14 2.51 7.83
C MET A 36 31.57 3.45 8.96
N LYS A 37 32.62 4.27 8.77
CA LYS A 37 33.08 5.26 9.78
C LYS A 37 32.02 6.30 10.16
N TYR A 38 31.01 6.53 9.30
CA TYR A 38 29.89 7.42 9.56
C TYR A 38 28.68 6.72 10.20
N CYS A 39 28.77 5.40 10.37
CA CYS A 39 27.67 4.52 10.78
C CYS A 39 27.84 4.03 12.23
N GLY A 40 28.53 4.81 13.06
CA GLY A 40 28.77 4.51 14.47
C GLY A 40 27.55 4.84 15.34
N VAL A 41 27.23 3.96 16.29
CA VAL A 41 26.21 4.14 17.32
C VAL A 41 26.83 3.93 18.69
N SER A 42 26.64 4.91 19.58
CA SER A 42 27.05 4.81 20.97
C SER A 42 26.11 3.90 21.74
N THR A 43 26.66 2.92 22.44
CA THR A 43 25.90 2.03 23.32
C THR A 43 26.23 2.34 24.77
N PRO A 44 25.24 2.45 25.67
CA PRO A 44 25.46 2.90 27.05
C PRO A 44 26.47 2.07 27.87
N PHE A 45 26.65 0.79 27.54
CA PHE A 45 27.47 -0.14 28.33
C PHE A 45 28.63 -0.77 27.54
N CYS A 46 28.75 -0.52 26.23
CA CYS A 46 29.75 -1.18 25.38
C CYS A 46 30.46 -0.23 24.41
N GLY A 47 30.39 1.08 24.63
CA GLY A 47 31.05 2.07 23.79
C GLY A 47 30.47 2.15 22.37
N LEU A 48 31.32 2.53 21.40
CA LEU A 48 30.93 2.73 20.01
C LEU A 48 30.87 1.41 19.24
N ARG A 49 29.74 1.13 18.58
CA ARG A 49 29.60 0.03 17.60
C ARG A 49 29.37 0.61 16.22
N VAL A 50 29.79 -0.08 15.18
CA VAL A 50 29.64 0.37 13.79
C VAL A 50 28.79 -0.62 13.01
N TYR A 51 27.80 -0.12 12.29
CA TYR A 51 27.02 -0.95 11.36
C TYR A 51 27.86 -1.34 10.13
N VAL A 52 27.81 -2.63 9.78
CA VAL A 52 28.44 -3.18 8.56
C VAL A 52 27.42 -3.44 7.43
N ARG A 53 26.14 -3.32 7.76
CA ARG A 53 24.98 -3.43 6.87
C ARG A 53 24.14 -2.16 7.02
N SER A 54 23.33 -1.85 6.03
CA SER A 54 22.34 -0.79 6.16
C SER A 54 21.39 -1.09 7.32
N ALA A 55 20.83 -0.03 7.91
CA ALA A 55 19.96 -0.12 9.06
C ALA A 55 18.77 0.84 8.90
N MET A 56 17.73 0.57 9.70
CA MET A 56 16.57 1.46 9.80
C MET A 56 17.00 2.83 10.32
N GLY A 57 16.40 3.89 9.76
CA GLY A 57 16.68 5.28 10.15
C GLY A 57 17.97 5.86 9.57
N MET A 58 18.79 5.06 8.87
CA MET A 58 19.93 5.59 8.12
C MET A 58 19.46 6.33 6.85
N PRO A 59 20.03 7.51 6.54
CA PRO A 59 19.72 8.21 5.30
C PRO A 59 19.99 7.35 4.07
N GLY A 60 19.02 7.25 3.16
CA GLY A 60 19.16 6.54 1.89
C GLY A 60 18.96 5.02 1.95
N SER A 61 18.74 4.42 3.12
CA SER A 61 18.48 2.96 3.23
C SER A 61 17.26 2.50 2.42
N GLU A 62 16.20 3.29 2.43
CA GLU A 62 14.97 3.01 1.65
C GLU A 62 15.25 3.03 0.15
N THR A 63 16.01 4.02 -0.32
CA THR A 63 16.41 4.13 -1.73
C THR A 63 17.29 2.96 -2.16
N ALA A 64 18.25 2.57 -1.32
CA ALA A 64 19.12 1.43 -1.57
C ALA A 64 18.35 0.11 -1.63
N LEU A 65 17.37 -0.08 -0.74
CA LEU A 65 16.49 -1.26 -0.77
C LEU A 65 15.62 -1.29 -2.03
N GLU A 66 15.04 -0.14 -2.39
CA GLU A 66 14.23 -0.02 -3.60
C GLU A 66 15.06 -0.33 -4.87
N GLU A 67 16.29 0.17 -4.95
CA GLU A 67 17.19 -0.11 -6.06
C GLU A 67 17.59 -1.60 -6.12
N LEU A 68 17.95 -2.19 -4.99
CA LEU A 68 18.33 -3.61 -4.90
C LEU A 68 17.17 -4.52 -5.35
N THR A 69 15.96 -4.25 -4.85
CA THR A 69 14.77 -5.03 -5.21
C THR A 69 14.35 -4.80 -6.66
N CYS A 70 14.51 -3.59 -7.21
CA CYS A 70 14.33 -3.33 -8.65
C CYS A 70 15.32 -4.11 -9.51
N ARG A 71 16.60 -4.19 -9.10
CA ARG A 71 17.60 -4.99 -9.83
C ARG A 71 17.29 -6.49 -9.78
N ALA A 72 16.83 -7.00 -8.64
CA ALA A 72 16.51 -8.41 -8.46
C ALA A 72 15.22 -8.83 -9.19
N LEU A 73 14.16 -8.03 -9.07
CA LEU A 73 12.79 -8.42 -9.45
C LEU A 73 12.17 -7.56 -10.55
N GLY A 74 12.84 -6.50 -11.01
CA GLY A 74 12.26 -5.51 -11.93
C GLY A 74 11.69 -6.12 -13.22
N HIS A 75 12.32 -7.16 -13.76
CA HIS A 75 11.82 -7.90 -14.91
C HIS A 75 10.48 -8.60 -14.61
N LEU A 76 10.36 -9.26 -13.45
CA LEU A 76 9.10 -9.89 -13.02
C LEU A 76 8.01 -8.87 -12.69
N VAL A 77 8.40 -7.67 -12.23
CA VAL A 77 7.46 -6.56 -12.03
C VAL A 77 6.89 -6.09 -13.37
N GLN A 78 7.74 -5.92 -14.38
CA GLN A 78 7.34 -5.53 -15.73
C GLN A 78 6.43 -6.58 -16.40
N GLU A 79 6.66 -7.86 -16.13
CA GLU A 79 5.78 -8.96 -16.59
C GLU A 79 4.44 -9.03 -15.86
N GLY A 80 4.24 -8.26 -14.77
CA GLY A 80 3.03 -8.32 -13.97
C GLY A 80 2.93 -9.58 -13.09
N VAL A 81 4.06 -10.24 -12.82
CA VAL A 81 4.15 -11.46 -11.99
C VAL A 81 4.27 -11.12 -10.51
N VAL A 82 5.03 -10.07 -10.20
CA VAL A 82 5.29 -9.63 -8.83
C VAL A 82 5.01 -8.15 -8.69
N ALA A 83 4.49 -7.75 -7.54
CA ALA A 83 4.35 -6.37 -7.12
C ALA A 83 5.10 -6.20 -5.81
N LYS A 84 5.75 -5.05 -5.62
CA LYS A 84 6.53 -4.76 -4.42
C LYS A 84 6.27 -3.34 -3.93
N ILE A 85 6.29 -3.17 -2.61
CA ILE A 85 6.30 -1.86 -1.96
C ILE A 85 7.26 -1.97 -0.78
N ALA A 86 8.37 -1.22 -0.83
CA ALA A 86 9.43 -1.33 0.17
C ALA A 86 9.89 -2.80 0.37
N ASP A 87 9.65 -3.37 1.55
CA ASP A 87 9.98 -4.75 1.93
C ASP A 87 8.86 -5.77 1.67
N ASP A 88 7.63 -5.30 1.42
CA ASP A 88 6.49 -6.14 1.08
C ASP A 88 6.59 -6.64 -0.37
N LEU A 89 6.28 -7.93 -0.56
CA LEU A 89 6.30 -8.60 -1.85
C LEU A 89 5.02 -9.41 -2.06
N TYR A 90 4.42 -9.22 -3.23
CA TYR A 90 3.19 -9.88 -3.64
C TYR A 90 3.43 -10.57 -4.98
N CYS A 91 3.21 -11.88 -5.04
CA CYS A 91 3.27 -12.64 -6.29
C CYS A 91 1.87 -13.14 -6.61
N GLY A 92 1.47 -13.16 -7.88
CA GLY A 92 0.12 -13.60 -8.23
C GLY A 92 0.04 -14.48 -9.47
N GLY A 93 -1.14 -15.09 -9.62
CA GLY A 93 -1.51 -15.95 -10.74
C GLY A 93 -3.04 -16.11 -10.85
N ASN A 94 -3.51 -16.57 -12.00
CA ASN A 94 -4.93 -16.81 -12.27
C ASN A 94 -5.36 -18.23 -11.93
N SER A 95 -4.40 -19.16 -11.88
CA SER A 95 -4.57 -20.51 -11.36
C SER A 95 -3.53 -20.80 -10.27
N PRO A 96 -3.75 -21.81 -9.41
CA PRO A 96 -2.77 -22.24 -8.43
C PRO A 96 -1.43 -22.66 -9.06
N GLU A 97 -1.47 -23.29 -10.25
CA GLU A 97 -0.28 -23.74 -10.99
C GLU A 97 0.52 -22.57 -11.54
N GLU A 98 -0.17 -21.56 -12.09
CA GLU A 98 0.46 -20.32 -12.54
C GLU A 98 1.10 -19.59 -11.36
N LEU A 99 0.40 -19.51 -10.21
CA LEU A 99 0.94 -18.90 -9.00
C LEU A 99 2.21 -19.61 -8.53
N LEU A 100 2.21 -20.94 -8.50
CA LEU A 100 3.37 -21.74 -8.07
C LEU A 100 4.57 -21.49 -8.98
N THR A 101 4.35 -21.53 -10.30
CA THR A 101 5.38 -21.28 -11.31
C THR A 101 5.97 -19.88 -11.16
N ASN A 102 5.11 -18.88 -11.00
CA ASN A 102 5.50 -17.50 -10.77
C ASN A 102 6.28 -17.33 -9.45
N TRP A 103 5.83 -18.00 -8.39
CA TRP A 103 6.49 -17.96 -7.09
C TRP A 103 7.89 -18.58 -7.14
N GLU A 104 8.07 -19.68 -7.85
CA GLU A 104 9.37 -20.30 -8.06
C GLU A 104 10.34 -19.34 -8.76
N ARG A 105 9.88 -18.64 -9.81
CA ARG A 105 10.67 -17.61 -10.52
C ARG A 105 11.12 -16.49 -9.58
N VAL A 106 10.21 -16.02 -8.71
CA VAL A 106 10.53 -15.01 -7.69
C VAL A 106 11.59 -15.52 -6.72
N LEU A 107 11.45 -16.73 -6.18
CA LEU A 107 12.41 -17.32 -5.26
C LEU A 107 13.79 -17.49 -5.90
N GLN A 108 13.85 -17.97 -7.14
CA GLN A 108 15.11 -18.10 -7.89
C GLN A 108 15.79 -16.74 -8.12
N ALA A 109 15.02 -15.70 -8.45
CA ALA A 109 15.56 -14.34 -8.62
C ALA A 109 16.14 -13.78 -7.31
N LEU A 110 15.43 -13.97 -6.19
CA LEU A 110 15.90 -13.55 -4.87
C LEU A 110 17.15 -14.33 -4.43
N GLN A 111 17.19 -15.64 -4.70
CA GLN A 111 18.33 -16.49 -4.38
C GLN A 111 19.61 -16.03 -5.10
N LYS A 112 19.52 -15.66 -6.38
CA LYS A 112 20.65 -15.11 -7.15
C LYS A 112 21.22 -13.83 -6.54
N CYS A 113 20.39 -13.06 -5.85
CA CYS A 113 20.79 -11.83 -5.16
C CYS A 113 21.07 -12.02 -3.66
N SER A 114 21.04 -13.26 -3.16
CA SER A 114 21.17 -13.57 -1.72
C SER A 114 20.17 -12.82 -0.83
N LEU A 115 18.96 -12.59 -1.36
CA LEU A 115 17.86 -11.96 -0.63
C LEU A 115 16.98 -13.01 0.04
N ASN A 116 16.68 -12.79 1.31
CA ASN A 116 15.92 -13.70 2.15
C ASN A 116 14.53 -13.14 2.46
N LEU A 117 13.53 -14.00 2.37
CA LEU A 117 12.15 -13.73 2.77
C LEU A 117 11.89 -14.24 4.20
N SER A 118 10.87 -13.69 4.84
CA SER A 118 10.42 -14.11 6.16
C SER A 118 9.44 -15.27 6.03
N ALA A 119 9.88 -16.48 6.37
CA ALA A 119 9.02 -17.67 6.34
C ALA A 119 7.77 -17.49 7.22
N THR A 120 7.89 -16.85 8.38
CA THR A 120 6.78 -16.61 9.32
C THR A 120 5.76 -15.60 8.82
N LYS A 121 6.17 -14.66 7.95
CA LYS A 121 5.28 -13.67 7.34
C LYS A 121 4.81 -14.08 5.93
N THR A 122 5.33 -15.20 5.41
CA THR A 122 4.96 -15.68 4.07
C THR A 122 3.66 -16.46 4.14
N ILE A 123 2.67 -16.01 3.38
CA ILE A 123 1.35 -16.64 3.28
C ILE A 123 1.12 -17.03 1.83
N ILE A 124 0.99 -18.33 1.59
CA ILE A 124 0.85 -18.90 0.24
C ILE A 124 -0.63 -19.22 -0.03
N ALA A 125 -1.15 -18.70 -1.14
CA ALA A 125 -2.50 -18.96 -1.65
C ALA A 125 -3.62 -18.83 -0.59
N PRO A 126 -3.68 -17.72 0.18
CA PRO A 126 -4.79 -17.52 1.11
C PRO A 126 -6.11 -17.33 0.35
N LYS A 127 -7.24 -17.69 0.99
CA LYS A 127 -8.58 -17.38 0.45
C LYS A 127 -8.88 -15.88 0.51
N GLN A 128 -8.38 -15.23 1.56
CA GLN A 128 -8.53 -13.81 1.81
C GLN A 128 -7.28 -13.29 2.50
N ALA A 129 -6.87 -12.06 2.19
CA ALA A 129 -5.74 -11.43 2.83
C ALA A 129 -5.93 -9.92 3.01
N ILE A 130 -5.22 -9.36 3.98
CA ILE A 130 -5.16 -7.92 4.20
C ILE A 130 -3.82 -7.42 3.65
N TYR A 131 -3.85 -6.42 2.77
CA TYR A 131 -2.65 -5.73 2.32
C TYR A 131 -2.93 -4.23 2.14
N LEU A 132 -2.00 -3.38 2.54
CA LEU A 132 -2.14 -1.91 2.44
C LEU A 132 -3.45 -1.38 3.04
N GLY A 133 -4.02 -2.07 4.04
CA GLY A 133 -5.31 -1.75 4.66
C GLY A 133 -6.54 -2.03 3.80
N TRP A 134 -6.40 -2.78 2.71
CA TRP A 134 -7.47 -3.36 1.91
C TRP A 134 -7.60 -4.85 2.22
N ILE A 135 -8.81 -5.38 2.05
CA ILE A 135 -9.05 -6.82 2.07
C ILE A 135 -9.18 -7.28 0.63
N TRP A 136 -8.38 -8.25 0.26
CA TRP A 136 -8.45 -8.94 -1.02
C TRP A 136 -9.05 -10.32 -0.88
N GLU A 137 -9.86 -10.69 -1.86
CA GLU A 137 -10.54 -11.97 -1.95
C GLU A 137 -10.77 -12.32 -3.42
N LEU A 138 -10.03 -13.31 -3.93
CA LEU A 138 -10.18 -13.90 -5.27
C LEU A 138 -10.25 -12.89 -6.43
N GLY A 139 -9.39 -11.87 -6.42
CA GLY A 139 -9.37 -10.82 -7.47
C GLY A 139 -10.39 -9.69 -7.25
N SER A 140 -10.95 -9.60 -6.04
CA SER A 140 -11.76 -8.47 -5.60
C SER A 140 -11.12 -7.79 -4.40
N ILE A 141 -11.34 -6.49 -4.26
CA ILE A 141 -10.87 -5.68 -3.13
C ILE A 141 -12.02 -4.98 -2.44
N ARG A 142 -11.95 -4.92 -1.11
CA ARG A 142 -12.86 -4.13 -0.26
C ARG A 142 -12.06 -3.38 0.80
N ALA A 143 -12.61 -2.27 1.29
CA ALA A 143 -11.97 -1.52 2.37
C ALA A 143 -11.95 -2.35 3.66
N SER A 144 -10.84 -2.31 4.41
CA SER A 144 -10.81 -2.98 5.72
C SER A 144 -11.72 -2.28 6.74
N PRO A 145 -12.35 -3.03 7.66
CA PRO A 145 -13.13 -2.45 8.76
C PRO A 145 -12.35 -1.41 9.56
N HIS A 146 -11.04 -1.61 9.74
CA HIS A 146 -10.19 -0.65 10.42
C HIS A 146 -10.13 0.70 9.71
N ARG A 147 -9.89 0.73 8.38
CA ARG A 147 -9.89 1.98 7.60
C ARG A 147 -11.25 2.68 7.63
N ILE A 148 -12.33 1.90 7.57
CA ILE A 148 -13.70 2.42 7.62
C ILE A 148 -13.99 3.04 8.99
N ALA A 149 -13.70 2.31 10.07
CA ALA A 149 -14.00 2.72 11.44
C ALA A 149 -13.33 4.04 11.83
N THR A 150 -12.10 4.28 11.36
CA THR A 150 -11.39 5.54 11.62
C THR A 150 -12.15 6.75 11.06
N LEU A 151 -12.81 6.60 9.91
CA LEU A 151 -13.56 7.69 9.27
C LEU A 151 -15.03 7.74 9.72
N SER A 152 -15.65 6.61 10.01
CA SER A 152 -17.05 6.56 10.45
C SER A 152 -17.24 7.09 11.87
N ASN A 153 -16.22 6.97 12.74
CA ASN A 153 -16.34 7.29 14.17
C ASN A 153 -15.61 8.57 14.57
N CYS A 154 -14.94 9.26 13.64
CA CYS A 154 -14.23 10.49 13.95
C CYS A 154 -15.21 11.64 14.25
N GLN A 155 -14.85 12.48 15.21
CA GLN A 155 -15.58 13.71 15.50
C GLN A 155 -15.38 14.74 14.38
N PRO A 156 -16.32 15.69 14.19
CA PRO A 156 -16.17 16.79 13.24
C PRO A 156 -14.84 17.54 13.43
N PRO A 157 -13.97 17.61 12.40
CA PRO A 157 -12.68 18.29 12.49
C PRO A 157 -12.82 19.78 12.85
N GLN A 158 -12.07 20.26 13.85
CA GLN A 158 -12.13 21.68 14.25
C GLN A 158 -11.26 22.60 13.37
N THR A 159 -10.27 22.05 12.68
CA THR A 159 -9.31 22.82 11.87
C THR A 159 -9.35 22.40 10.41
N VAL A 160 -9.04 23.35 9.52
CA VAL A 160 -8.92 23.11 8.08
C VAL A 160 -7.93 21.98 7.78
N ARG A 161 -6.79 21.92 8.49
CA ARG A 161 -5.83 20.81 8.36
C ARG A 161 -6.46 19.45 8.64
N ALA A 162 -7.25 19.34 9.71
CA ALA A 162 -7.87 18.08 10.08
C ALA A 162 -8.99 17.68 9.09
N LEU A 163 -9.77 18.64 8.58
CA LEU A 163 -10.76 18.35 7.53
C LEU A 163 -10.11 17.94 6.21
N ARG A 164 -9.02 18.59 5.79
CA ARG A 164 -8.22 18.14 4.62
C ARG A 164 -7.69 16.72 4.82
N SER A 165 -7.24 16.38 6.03
CA SER A 165 -6.81 15.02 6.36
C SER A 165 -7.96 14.01 6.25
N PHE A 166 -9.15 14.35 6.73
CA PHE A 166 -10.35 13.53 6.59
C PHE A 166 -10.72 13.32 5.11
N VAL A 167 -10.81 14.40 4.34
CA VAL A 167 -11.12 14.35 2.90
C VAL A 167 -10.10 13.51 2.15
N GLY A 168 -8.80 13.71 2.41
CA GLY A 168 -7.72 12.93 1.80
C GLY A 168 -7.82 11.43 2.10
N ALA A 169 -8.07 11.07 3.37
CA ALA A 169 -8.27 9.68 3.77
C ALA A 169 -9.54 9.07 3.15
N TYR A 170 -10.63 9.84 3.07
CA TYR A 170 -11.87 9.42 2.42
C TYR A 170 -11.67 9.15 0.92
N LYS A 171 -10.91 10.01 0.22
CA LYS A 171 -10.60 9.84 -1.20
C LYS A 171 -9.88 8.54 -1.52
N VAL A 172 -9.07 8.00 -0.60
CA VAL A 172 -8.46 6.67 -0.78
C VAL A 172 -9.52 5.58 -0.93
N LEU A 173 -10.66 5.74 -0.25
CA LEU A 173 -11.81 4.82 -0.29
C LEU A 173 -12.82 5.15 -1.40
N SER A 174 -12.64 6.25 -2.13
CA SER A 174 -13.58 6.71 -3.17
C SER A 174 -13.97 5.63 -4.19
N ARG A 175 -13.05 4.72 -4.50
CA ARG A 175 -13.30 3.60 -5.42
C ARG A 175 -14.45 2.69 -4.94
N VAL A 176 -14.54 2.40 -3.64
CA VAL A 176 -15.54 1.47 -3.06
C VAL A 176 -16.83 2.17 -2.63
N ILE A 177 -16.90 3.49 -2.78
CA ILE A 177 -18.02 4.32 -2.35
C ILE A 177 -18.64 5.00 -3.56
N LYS A 178 -19.92 4.73 -3.81
CA LYS A 178 -20.65 5.37 -4.91
C LYS A 178 -20.83 6.86 -4.64
N ASN A 179 -20.70 7.68 -5.69
CA ASN A 179 -20.91 9.13 -5.63
C ASN A 179 -20.08 9.87 -4.56
N SER A 180 -18.85 9.40 -4.30
CA SER A 180 -17.97 9.98 -3.28
C SER A 180 -17.61 11.45 -3.53
N SER A 181 -17.51 11.88 -4.81
CA SER A 181 -17.29 13.29 -5.17
C SER A 181 -18.43 14.20 -4.73
N GLY A 182 -19.69 13.78 -4.96
CA GLY A 182 -20.86 14.53 -4.51
C GLY A 182 -20.90 14.70 -2.99
N LEU A 183 -20.58 13.62 -2.26
CA LEU A 183 -20.53 13.61 -0.79
C LEU A 183 -19.45 14.54 -0.22
N LEU A 184 -18.30 14.66 -0.91
CA LEU A 184 -17.18 15.48 -0.44
C LEU A 184 -17.22 16.93 -0.92
N SER A 185 -17.98 17.24 -1.97
CA SER A 185 -17.98 18.56 -2.64
C SER A 185 -18.15 19.74 -1.67
N LEU A 186 -19.13 19.66 -0.75
CA LEU A 186 -19.37 20.69 0.26
C LEU A 186 -18.21 20.82 1.25
N LEU A 187 -17.64 19.68 1.69
CA LEU A 187 -16.51 19.66 2.62
C LEU A 187 -15.23 20.24 1.97
N GLU A 188 -15.03 19.99 0.68
CA GLU A 188 -13.90 20.51 -0.09
C GLU A 188 -14.01 22.02 -0.32
N ASN A 189 -15.20 22.48 -0.71
CA ASN A 189 -15.47 23.90 -0.91
C ASN A 189 -15.30 24.69 0.39
N ALA A 190 -15.70 24.13 1.53
CA ALA A 190 -15.55 24.75 2.85
C ALA A 190 -14.08 24.98 3.27
N VAL A 191 -13.13 24.26 2.67
CA VAL A 191 -11.68 24.41 2.95
C VAL A 191 -10.88 24.94 1.76
N ALA A 192 -11.55 25.27 0.66
CA ALA A 192 -10.91 25.80 -0.54
C ALA A 192 -10.40 27.22 -0.27
N GLY A 193 -9.11 27.44 -0.44
CA GLY A 193 -8.48 28.76 -0.24
C GLY A 193 -8.19 29.15 1.21
N SER A 194 -8.61 28.37 2.21
CA SER A 194 -8.33 28.64 3.63
C SER A 194 -6.92 28.20 4.07
N GLU A 195 -6.37 28.81 5.12
CA GLU A 195 -5.11 28.37 5.70
C GLU A 195 -5.30 27.14 6.59
N SER A 196 -4.25 26.32 6.73
CA SER A 196 -4.32 25.07 7.50
C SER A 196 -4.63 25.27 8.99
N LYS A 197 -4.33 26.46 9.54
CA LYS A 197 -4.54 26.81 10.95
C LYS A 197 -5.96 27.31 11.23
N ASP A 198 -6.71 27.65 10.18
CA ASP A 198 -8.03 28.23 10.34
C ASP A 198 -9.00 27.23 10.98
N THR A 199 -9.91 27.76 11.77
CA THR A 199 -10.99 27.01 12.40
C THR A 199 -12.18 26.88 11.44
N ILE A 200 -12.82 25.73 11.45
CA ILE A 200 -13.99 25.47 10.61
C ILE A 200 -15.25 25.91 11.33
N LEU A 201 -16.07 26.71 10.64
CA LEU A 201 -17.38 27.10 11.11
C LEU A 201 -18.40 26.03 10.66
N TRP A 202 -18.79 25.17 11.59
CA TRP A 202 -19.69 24.05 11.33
C TRP A 202 -21.15 24.51 11.24
N THR A 203 -21.60 24.82 10.03
CA THR A 203 -23.02 25.05 9.73
C THR A 203 -23.82 23.75 9.79
N GLU A 204 -25.15 23.83 9.91
CA GLU A 204 -26.02 22.65 9.86
C GLU A 204 -25.85 21.87 8.54
N GLU A 205 -25.69 22.58 7.42
CA GLU A 205 -25.44 21.99 6.11
C GLU A 205 -24.11 21.22 6.08
N LEU A 206 -23.03 21.79 6.64
CA LEU A 206 -21.72 21.14 6.67
C LEU A 206 -21.72 19.91 7.59
N ASN A 207 -22.38 19.99 8.75
CA ASN A 207 -22.57 18.85 9.65
C ASN A 207 -23.38 17.71 8.99
N SER A 208 -24.43 18.06 8.26
CA SER A 208 -25.24 17.11 7.50
C SER A 208 -24.42 16.41 6.39
N ALA A 209 -23.62 17.19 5.64
CA ALA A 209 -22.72 16.65 4.62
C ALA A 209 -21.68 15.70 5.21
N PHE A 210 -21.06 16.08 6.34
CA PHE A 210 -20.09 15.24 7.05
C PHE A 210 -20.72 13.92 7.54
N THR A 211 -21.89 14.00 8.17
CA THR A 211 -22.61 12.81 8.66
C THR A 211 -23.04 11.90 7.51
N SER A 212 -23.47 12.48 6.39
CA SER A 212 -23.81 11.75 5.17
C SER A 212 -22.59 11.04 4.57
N ALA A 213 -21.43 11.70 4.54
CA ALA A 213 -20.18 11.08 4.13
C ALA A 213 -19.80 9.90 5.04
N GLN A 214 -19.94 10.05 6.36
CA GLN A 214 -19.70 8.97 7.34
C GLN A 214 -20.65 7.78 7.14
N ASN A 215 -21.94 8.03 6.98
CA ASN A 215 -22.94 6.99 6.75
C ASN A 215 -22.69 6.23 5.45
N ALA A 216 -22.28 6.92 4.38
CA ALA A 216 -21.97 6.30 3.10
C ALA A 216 -20.81 5.28 3.17
N LEU A 217 -19.90 5.39 4.16
CA LEU A 217 -18.82 4.40 4.37
C LEU A 217 -19.36 3.00 4.68
N SER A 218 -20.55 2.91 5.30
CA SER A 218 -21.20 1.61 5.58
C SER A 218 -21.69 0.92 4.31
N THR A 219 -21.94 1.68 3.24
CA THR A 219 -22.43 1.18 1.95
C THR A 219 -21.31 0.77 0.99
N ASN A 220 -20.08 0.63 1.49
CA ASN A 220 -18.95 0.25 0.67
C ASN A 220 -19.18 -1.09 -0.04
N ARG A 221 -18.66 -1.21 -1.26
CA ARG A 221 -18.80 -2.42 -2.08
C ARG A 221 -17.44 -3.03 -2.37
N SER A 222 -17.43 -4.35 -2.56
CA SER A 222 -16.28 -5.01 -3.17
C SER A 222 -16.18 -4.62 -4.64
N ILE A 223 -14.96 -4.44 -5.14
CA ILE A 223 -14.68 -4.12 -6.54
C ILE A 223 -13.76 -5.18 -7.10
N ALA A 224 -14.11 -5.72 -8.25
CA ALA A 224 -13.17 -6.44 -9.11
C ALA A 224 -12.53 -5.44 -10.07
N LEU A 225 -11.20 -5.44 -10.18
CA LEU A 225 -10.51 -4.54 -11.10
C LEU A 225 -10.31 -5.20 -12.47
N PRO A 226 -10.63 -4.50 -13.57
CA PRO A 226 -10.53 -5.07 -14.91
C PRO A 226 -9.07 -5.37 -15.25
N ARG A 227 -8.85 -6.51 -15.91
CA ARG A 227 -7.55 -6.91 -16.42
C ARG A 227 -7.30 -6.22 -17.75
N GLN A 228 -6.05 -5.81 -18.00
CA GLN A 228 -5.60 -5.55 -19.37
C GLN A 228 -5.50 -6.90 -20.09
N THR A 229 -6.59 -7.33 -20.74
CA THR A 229 -6.53 -8.38 -21.76
C THR A 229 -5.77 -7.83 -22.94
N THR A 230 -4.74 -8.53 -23.41
CA THR A 230 -3.94 -8.21 -24.60
C THR A 230 -4.77 -8.19 -25.91
N ASN A 231 -6.08 -8.41 -25.84
CA ASN A 231 -6.98 -8.19 -26.97
C ASN A 231 -7.59 -6.80 -26.90
N SER A 232 -7.19 -5.96 -27.85
CA SER A 232 -7.92 -4.79 -28.29
C SER A 232 -9.40 -5.09 -28.49
N GLY A 233 -10.28 -4.31 -27.84
CA GLY A 233 -11.68 -4.19 -28.22
C GLY A 233 -12.70 -4.50 -27.12
N LEU A 234 -13.38 -3.44 -26.70
CA LEU A 234 -14.71 -3.42 -26.07
C LEU A 234 -14.80 -3.85 -24.60
N LEU A 235 -14.83 -2.84 -23.73
CA LEU A 235 -15.52 -2.90 -22.43
C LEU A 235 -17.01 -3.17 -22.69
N GLN A 236 -17.46 -4.41 -22.56
CA GLN A 236 -18.87 -4.68 -22.29
C GLN A 236 -19.08 -4.56 -20.78
N THR A 237 -19.67 -3.45 -20.37
CA THR A 237 -20.37 -3.33 -19.10
C THR A 237 -21.75 -3.97 -19.25
N GLU A 238 -21.99 -5.08 -18.58
CA GLU A 238 -23.36 -5.50 -18.28
C GLU A 238 -23.75 -5.01 -16.88
N LEU A 239 -24.98 -4.51 -16.80
CA LEU A 239 -25.64 -3.79 -15.70
C LEU A 239 -25.93 -4.68 -14.49
#